data_AF-A0A6N7ZQU9-F1
#
_entry.id   AF-A0A6N7ZQU9-F1
#
_cell.length_a   1.000
_cell.length_b   1.000
_cell.length_c   1.000
_cell.angle_alpha   90.00
_cell.angle_beta   90.00
_cell.angle_gamma   90.00
#
_symmetry.space_group_name_H-M   'P 1'
#
loop_
_entity.id
_entity.type
_entity.pdbx_description
1 polymer ?
#
loop_
_entity_poly.entity_id
_entity_poly.type
_entity_poly.pdbx_seq_one_letter_code
_entity_poly.pdbx_strand_id
1 'polypeptide(L)'
;MDSLAHLQDKDGARETVLVFDPEKLLCISGVLGSVSQWGGQLASGDIHMLGKTIALRIGDEPRLVKAEIMAVKKDTAAIIFTIKTQPVANKRMERRNDVSMPVSITDGSGQIEISGTIVDAGENGCRIVAEGLGSLPEHVLLNLPRFKGPLRGQFAWRTQTSGGLKLDWSEVSS
;
A
#
# COMPACT_ATOMS: atom_id res chain seq x y z
N MET A 1 -1.17 -4.74 18.46
CA MET A 1 -1.97 -5.97 18.70
C MET A 1 -3.24 -5.66 19.47
N ASP A 2 -3.28 -4.59 20.26
CA ASP A 2 -4.49 -4.09 20.93
C ASP A 2 -5.70 -3.96 19.99
N SER A 3 -5.48 -3.55 18.74
CA SER A 3 -6.47 -3.41 17.67
C SER A 3 -7.28 -4.68 17.37
N LEU A 4 -6.66 -5.86 17.50
CA LEU A 4 -7.26 -7.16 17.18
C LEU A 4 -7.78 -7.90 18.41
N ALA A 5 -7.53 -7.38 19.62
CA ALA A 5 -7.88 -8.06 20.87
C ALA A 5 -9.38 -8.36 20.98
N HIS A 6 -10.23 -7.56 20.32
CA HIS A 6 -11.67 -7.75 20.34
C HIS A 6 -12.16 -8.89 19.42
N LEU A 7 -11.34 -9.31 18.44
CA LEU A 7 -11.61 -10.42 17.51
C LEU A 7 -10.94 -11.74 17.93
N GLN A 8 -9.91 -11.69 18.77
CA GLN A 8 -9.14 -12.87 19.18
C GLN A 8 -10.02 -13.90 19.89
N ASP A 9 -9.92 -15.15 19.44
CA ASP A 9 -10.55 -16.34 20.04
C ASP A 9 -12.08 -16.26 20.22
N LYS A 10 -12.74 -15.34 19.50
CA LYS A 10 -14.20 -15.25 19.44
C LYS A 10 -14.71 -15.91 18.17
N ASP A 11 -15.43 -17.02 18.33
CA ASP A 11 -16.02 -17.74 17.21
C ASP A 11 -17.05 -16.85 16.48
N GLY A 12 -16.93 -16.78 15.16
CA GLY A 12 -17.78 -15.94 14.30
C GLY A 12 -17.49 -14.43 14.28
N ALA A 13 -16.53 -13.92 15.07
CA ALA A 13 -16.15 -12.50 15.02
C ALA A 13 -15.50 -12.14 13.67
N ARG A 14 -15.99 -11.07 13.05
CA ARG A 14 -15.55 -10.60 11.73
C ARG A 14 -15.42 -9.09 11.71
N GLU A 15 -14.42 -8.60 10.99
CA GLU A 15 -14.20 -7.17 10.81
C GLU A 15 -13.83 -6.86 9.37
N THR A 16 -14.39 -5.78 8.85
CA THR A 16 -14.00 -5.25 7.56
C THR A 16 -12.62 -4.62 7.67
N VAL A 17 -11.73 -5.00 6.77
CA VAL A 17 -10.36 -4.52 6.72
C VAL A 17 -10.04 -3.99 5.34
N LEU A 18 -9.13 -3.01 5.30
CA LEU A 18 -8.45 -2.62 4.07
C LEU A 18 -7.18 -3.46 3.95
N VAL A 19 -6.97 -4.09 2.80
CA VAL A 19 -5.81 -4.95 2.55
C VAL A 19 -4.93 -4.27 1.51
N PHE A 20 -3.75 -3.87 1.94
CA PHE A 20 -2.73 -3.27 1.09
C PHE A 20 -1.66 -4.31 0.76
N ASP A 21 -1.40 -4.50 -0.52
CA ASP A 21 -0.26 -5.27 -1.02
C ASP A 21 0.85 -4.30 -1.46
N PRO A 22 1.97 -4.21 -0.72
CA PRO A 22 3.06 -3.31 -1.06
C PRO A 22 3.85 -3.73 -2.30
N GLU A 23 3.81 -5.01 -2.70
CA GLU A 23 4.51 -5.50 -3.88
C GLU A 23 3.73 -5.16 -5.15
N LYS A 24 2.40 -5.26 -5.09
CA LYS A 24 1.51 -4.96 -6.22
C LYS A 24 0.90 -3.55 -6.19
N LEU A 25 1.17 -2.79 -5.12
CA LEU A 25 0.54 -1.51 -4.81
C LEU A 25 -1.00 -1.56 -4.97
N LEU A 26 -1.58 -2.69 -4.55
CA LEU A 26 -3.00 -2.96 -4.68
C LEU A 26 -3.66 -2.75 -3.32
N CYS A 27 -4.84 -2.15 -3.33
CA CYS A 27 -5.66 -1.98 -2.16
C CYS A 27 -7.05 -2.58 -2.41
N ILE A 28 -7.42 -3.60 -1.62
CA ILE A 28 -8.74 -4.24 -1.72
C ILE A 28 -9.46 -4.16 -0.37
N SER A 29 -10.79 -4.29 -0.40
CA SER A 29 -11.56 -4.54 0.81
C SER A 29 -11.59 -6.05 1.09
N GLY A 30 -11.51 -6.42 2.36
CA GLY A 30 -11.66 -7.79 2.81
C GLY A 30 -12.36 -7.87 4.15
N VAL A 31 -12.69 -9.09 4.55
CA VAL A 31 -13.25 -9.40 5.86
C VAL A 31 -12.28 -10.33 6.58
N LEU A 32 -11.75 -9.86 7.70
CA LEU A 32 -10.90 -10.64 8.59
C LEU A 32 -11.79 -11.37 9.59
N GLY A 33 -11.52 -12.66 9.82
CA GLY A 33 -12.21 -13.48 10.81
C GLY A 33 -11.33 -14.64 11.27
N SER A 34 -11.84 -15.42 12.22
CA SER A 34 -11.11 -16.55 12.81
C SER A 34 -9.70 -16.15 13.26
N VAL A 35 -9.61 -15.00 13.94
CA VAL A 35 -8.35 -14.37 14.34
C VAL A 35 -7.80 -15.04 15.60
N SER A 36 -6.52 -15.40 15.56
CA SER A 36 -5.72 -15.85 16.68
C SER A 36 -4.54 -14.90 16.90
N GLN A 37 -3.71 -15.17 17.91
CA GLN A 37 -2.46 -14.44 18.12
C GLN A 37 -1.46 -14.55 16.95
N TRP A 38 -1.55 -15.58 16.12
CA TRP A 38 -0.59 -15.86 15.04
C TRP A 38 -1.07 -15.42 13.67
N GLY A 39 -2.38 -15.30 13.46
CA GLY A 39 -2.95 -15.11 12.14
C GLY A 39 -4.45 -15.22 12.13
N GLY A 40 -5.02 -15.34 10.93
CA GLY A 40 -6.45 -15.48 10.76
C GLY A 40 -6.85 -15.82 9.34
N GLN A 41 -8.13 -15.64 9.04
CA GLN A 41 -8.71 -15.90 7.74
C GLN A 41 -9.18 -14.58 7.12
N LEU A 42 -8.72 -14.31 5.91
CA LEU A 42 -9.07 -13.13 5.14
C LEU A 42 -9.94 -13.53 3.96
N ALA A 43 -11.16 -13.01 3.88
CA ALA A 43 -12.07 -13.23 2.77
C ALA A 43 -12.19 -11.99 1.88
N SER A 44 -12.13 -12.16 0.55
CA SER A 44 -12.39 -11.12 -0.44
C SER A 44 -12.63 -11.74 -1.81
N GLY A 45 -13.49 -11.13 -2.63
CA GLY A 45 -13.68 -11.55 -4.03
C GLY A 45 -12.44 -11.31 -4.88
N ASP A 46 -11.56 -10.40 -4.46
CA ASP A 46 -10.34 -10.03 -5.18
C ASP A 46 -9.08 -10.65 -4.55
N ILE A 47 -9.24 -11.68 -3.70
CA ILE A 47 -8.13 -12.28 -2.94
C ILE A 47 -7.00 -12.80 -3.85
N HIS A 48 -7.35 -13.27 -5.04
CA HIS A 48 -6.40 -13.79 -6.04
C HIS A 48 -5.50 -12.71 -6.65
N MET A 49 -5.87 -11.44 -6.50
CA MET A 49 -5.08 -10.31 -6.99
C MET A 49 -3.92 -9.98 -6.06
N LEU A 50 -3.97 -10.40 -4.78
CA LEU A 50 -2.93 -10.16 -3.79
C LEU A 50 -1.69 -11.02 -4.04
N GLY A 51 -0.54 -10.51 -3.64
CA GLY A 51 0.76 -11.17 -3.55
C GLY A 51 0.93 -11.84 -2.20
N LYS A 52 2.16 -12.26 -1.90
CA LYS A 52 2.43 -13.00 -0.66
C LYS A 52 2.40 -12.09 0.56
N THR A 53 3.02 -10.93 0.46
CA THR A 53 3.13 -9.97 1.55
C THR A 53 1.96 -9.00 1.51
N ILE A 54 1.28 -8.79 2.62
CA ILE A 54 0.18 -7.83 2.73
C ILE A 54 0.27 -7.03 4.04
N ALA A 55 -0.44 -5.93 4.10
CA ALA A 55 -0.62 -5.08 5.26
C ALA A 55 -2.12 -4.80 5.45
N LEU A 56 -2.61 -4.93 6.67
CA LEU A 56 -4.02 -4.81 7.00
C LEU A 56 -4.25 -3.51 7.77
N ARG A 57 -5.18 -2.69 7.30
CA ARG A 57 -5.79 -1.64 8.13
C ARG A 57 -7.08 -2.20 8.71
N ILE A 58 -7.17 -2.19 10.03
CA ILE A 58 -8.31 -2.71 10.77
C ILE A 58 -9.08 -1.52 11.31
N GLY A 59 -10.36 -1.39 10.91
CA GLY A 59 -11.16 -0.21 11.17
C GLY A 59 -10.48 1.09 10.69
N ASP A 60 -10.61 2.14 11.50
CA ASP A 60 -10.04 3.46 11.23
C ASP A 60 -8.67 3.68 11.87
N GLU A 61 -8.01 2.60 12.31
CA GLU A 61 -6.71 2.74 12.94
C GLU A 61 -5.62 3.16 11.95
N PRO A 62 -4.73 4.10 12.32
CA PRO A 62 -3.67 4.57 11.44
C PRO A 62 -2.52 3.57 11.27
N ARG A 63 -2.52 2.47 12.05
CA ARG A 63 -1.44 1.49 12.07
C ARG A 63 -1.81 0.28 11.23
N LEU A 64 -0.92 -0.06 10.29
CA LEU A 64 -1.05 -1.28 9.49
C LEU A 64 -0.45 -2.48 10.22
N VAL A 65 -1.15 -3.61 10.16
CA VAL A 65 -0.66 -4.91 10.63
C VAL A 65 -0.11 -5.69 9.44
N LYS A 66 1.19 -5.98 9.46
CA LYS A 66 1.83 -6.78 8.41
C LYS A 66 1.42 -8.26 8.54
N ALA A 67 1.11 -8.90 7.42
CA ALA A 67 0.81 -10.32 7.34
C ALA A 67 1.35 -10.96 6.04
N GLU A 68 1.46 -12.28 6.04
CA GLU A 68 1.76 -13.07 4.86
C GLU A 68 0.59 -14.00 4.53
N ILE A 69 0.23 -14.08 3.24
CA ILE A 69 -0.70 -15.08 2.70
C ILE A 69 0.02 -16.42 2.64
N MET A 70 -0.52 -17.40 3.35
CA MET A 70 0.02 -18.77 3.41
C MET A 70 -0.61 -19.68 2.37
N ALA A 71 -1.92 -19.54 2.17
CA ALA A 71 -2.67 -20.33 1.21
C ALA A 71 -3.93 -19.56 0.80
N VAL A 72 -4.37 -19.77 -0.44
CA VAL A 72 -5.62 -19.23 -0.97
C VAL A 72 -6.50 -20.40 -1.40
N LYS A 73 -7.77 -20.36 -1.02
CA LYS A 73 -8.80 -21.33 -1.42
C LYS A 73 -10.09 -20.58 -1.72
N LYS A 74 -10.48 -20.54 -3.01
CA LYS A 74 -11.56 -19.67 -3.50
C LYS A 74 -11.31 -18.22 -3.04
N ASP A 75 -12.35 -17.54 -2.59
CA ASP A 75 -12.35 -16.14 -2.14
C ASP A 75 -11.82 -15.96 -0.71
N THR A 76 -10.94 -16.85 -0.26
CA THR A 76 -10.42 -16.83 1.11
C THR A 76 -8.95 -17.19 1.16
N ALA A 77 -8.18 -16.42 1.92
CA ALA A 77 -6.79 -16.68 2.27
C ALA A 77 -6.62 -17.00 3.75
N ALA A 78 -5.73 -17.95 4.06
CA ALA A 78 -5.14 -18.10 5.38
C ALA A 78 -3.93 -17.16 5.48
N ILE A 79 -3.86 -16.38 6.55
CA ILE A 79 -2.80 -15.38 6.75
C ILE A 79 -2.11 -15.56 8.10
N ILE A 80 -0.82 -15.21 8.17
CA ILE A 80 -0.03 -15.17 9.40
C ILE A 80 0.44 -13.74 9.63
N PHE A 81 0.26 -13.21 10.84
CA PHE A 81 0.76 -11.89 11.21
C PHE A 81 2.28 -11.92 11.41
N THR A 82 2.97 -10.91 10.88
CA THR A 82 4.40 -10.75 11.12
C THR A 82 4.60 -10.06 12.47
N ILE A 83 4.81 -10.85 13.52
CA ILE A 83 5.13 -10.34 14.86
C ILE A 83 6.60 -9.89 14.85
N LYS A 84 6.86 -8.58 14.93
CA LYS A 84 8.22 -8.07 15.10
C LYS A 84 8.74 -8.44 16.49
N THR A 85 9.54 -9.50 16.59
CA THR A 85 10.55 -9.59 17.65
C THR A 85 11.58 -8.47 17.44
N GLN A 86 12.04 -7.86 18.53
CA GLN A 86 12.85 -6.63 18.53
C GLN A 86 14.07 -6.67 17.59
N PRO A 87 14.50 -5.50 17.08
CA PRO A 87 15.36 -5.41 15.90
C PRO A 87 16.81 -5.77 16.21
N VAL A 88 17.37 -6.73 15.47
CA VAL A 88 18.81 -6.73 15.24
C VAL A 88 19.10 -5.54 14.33
N ALA A 89 19.87 -4.59 14.85
CA ALA A 89 20.33 -3.41 14.14
C ALA A 89 20.97 -3.84 12.81
N ASN A 90 20.25 -3.65 11.70
CA ASN A 90 20.84 -3.78 10.37
C ASN A 90 20.77 -2.43 9.66
N LYS A 91 21.91 -1.75 9.67
CA LYS A 91 22.20 -0.58 8.84
C LYS A 91 22.09 -1.01 7.37
N ARG A 92 21.24 -0.33 6.60
CA ARG A 92 21.10 -0.33 5.13
C ARG A 92 20.49 -1.58 4.47
N MET A 93 19.25 -1.42 3.97
CA MET A 93 18.86 -1.43 2.54
C MET A 93 17.35 -1.65 2.49
N GLU A 94 16.56 -0.59 2.33
CA GLU A 94 15.18 -0.74 1.84
C GLU A 94 15.26 -1.40 0.46
N ARG A 95 14.62 -2.57 0.30
CA ARG A 95 14.49 -3.24 -0.99
C ARG A 95 13.58 -2.38 -1.87
N ARG A 96 14.20 -1.76 -2.87
CA ARG A 96 13.59 -1.08 -4.01
C ARG A 96 13.15 -2.15 -5.00
N ASN A 97 11.85 -2.30 -5.22
CA ASN A 97 11.31 -3.26 -6.18
C ASN A 97 11.23 -2.58 -7.54
N ASP A 98 11.91 -3.13 -8.55
CA ASP A 98 11.76 -2.68 -9.94
C ASP A 98 10.31 -2.96 -10.39
N VAL A 99 9.50 -1.91 -10.40
CA VAL A 99 8.10 -1.94 -10.84
C VAL A 99 7.98 -1.26 -12.20
N SER A 100 6.97 -1.58 -12.99
CA SER A 100 6.64 -0.85 -14.21
C SER A 100 5.15 -0.56 -14.21
N MET A 101 4.79 0.58 -13.65
CA MET A 101 3.39 0.97 -13.45
C MET A 101 3.09 2.32 -14.09
N PRO A 102 2.08 2.41 -14.96
CA PRO A 102 1.65 3.70 -15.50
C PRO A 102 1.07 4.57 -14.39
N VAL A 103 1.42 5.86 -14.42
CA VAL A 103 0.95 6.88 -13.49
C VAL A 103 0.66 8.17 -14.25
N SER A 104 -0.41 8.86 -13.89
CA SER A 104 -0.62 10.25 -14.29
C SER A 104 -0.25 11.16 -13.11
N ILE A 105 0.51 12.21 -13.40
CA ILE A 105 1.02 13.16 -12.41
C ILE A 105 0.39 14.49 -12.72
N THR A 106 -0.39 15.02 -11.78
CA THR A 106 -1.05 16.31 -11.96
C THR A 106 -0.58 17.32 -10.92
N ASP A 107 -0.61 18.59 -11.27
CA ASP A 107 -0.51 19.64 -10.27
C ASP A 107 -1.79 19.69 -9.41
N GLY A 108 -1.74 20.42 -8.29
CA GLY A 108 -2.90 20.54 -7.39
C GLY A 108 -4.12 21.22 -8.02
N SER A 109 -3.94 21.93 -9.14
CA SER A 109 -5.04 22.58 -9.89
C SER A 109 -5.60 21.72 -11.03
N GLY A 110 -4.93 20.62 -11.38
CA GLY A 110 -5.30 19.75 -12.50
C GLY A 110 -5.07 20.36 -13.88
N GLN A 111 -4.34 21.47 -13.99
CA GLN A 111 -4.05 22.15 -15.26
C GLN A 111 -2.88 21.53 -16.01
N ILE A 112 -1.94 20.93 -15.29
CA ILE A 112 -0.76 20.28 -15.87
C ILE A 112 -0.86 18.80 -15.53
N GLU A 113 -0.94 17.97 -16.58
CA GLU A 113 -0.97 16.51 -16.47
C GLU A 113 0.17 15.91 -17.28
N ILE A 114 0.94 15.03 -16.64
CA ILE A 114 2.06 14.32 -17.26
C ILE A 114 1.88 12.82 -17.04
N SER A 115 1.89 12.06 -18.13
CA SER A 115 1.92 10.60 -18.08
C SER A 115 3.34 10.09 -17.85
N GLY A 116 3.49 9.14 -16.94
CA GLY A 116 4.77 8.58 -16.52
C GLY A 116 4.69 7.11 -16.17
N THR A 117 5.83 6.58 -15.75
CA THR A 117 5.95 5.22 -15.23
C THR A 117 6.65 5.25 -13.87
N ILE A 118 6.02 4.69 -12.84
CA ILE A 118 6.71 4.34 -11.60
C ILE A 118 7.64 3.18 -11.90
N VAL A 119 8.93 3.41 -11.71
CA VAL A 119 10.00 2.43 -11.96
C VAL A 119 10.57 1.83 -10.67
N ASP A 120 10.26 2.43 -9.52
CA ASP A 120 10.66 1.96 -8.20
C ASP A 120 9.66 2.46 -7.16
N ALA A 121 9.25 1.63 -6.21
CA ALA A 121 8.32 1.98 -5.16
C ALA A 121 8.74 1.36 -3.82
N GLY A 122 8.61 2.14 -2.76
CA GLY A 122 8.86 1.73 -1.37
C GLY A 122 7.82 2.33 -0.43
N GLU A 123 7.96 2.01 0.85
CA GLU A 123 6.99 2.37 1.90
C GLU A 123 6.72 3.88 2.00
N ASN A 124 7.73 4.71 1.74
CA ASN A 124 7.66 6.16 1.95
C ASN A 124 7.74 6.98 0.65
N GLY A 125 7.83 6.33 -0.51
CA GLY A 125 8.14 7.03 -1.75
C GLY A 125 8.18 6.16 -2.99
N CYS A 126 8.29 6.81 -4.13
CA CYS A 126 8.47 6.15 -5.42
C CYS A 126 9.37 6.95 -6.35
N ARG A 127 9.94 6.29 -7.36
CA ARG A 127 10.67 6.93 -8.46
C ARG A 127 9.83 6.83 -9.73
N ILE A 128 9.69 7.96 -10.41
CA ILE A 128 8.96 8.08 -11.66
C ILE A 128 9.90 8.47 -12.79
N VAL A 129 9.66 7.91 -13.97
CA VAL A 129 10.24 8.34 -15.25
C VAL A 129 9.09 8.89 -16.11
N ALA A 130 9.23 10.15 -16.52
CA ALA A 130 8.27 10.85 -17.38
C ALA A 130 8.94 12.09 -17.97
N GLU A 131 8.56 12.50 -19.18
CA GLU A 131 9.07 13.75 -19.77
C GLU A 131 8.33 14.97 -19.22
N GLY A 132 9.06 16.07 -18.98
CA GLY A 132 8.48 17.34 -18.52
C GLY A 132 8.30 17.45 -17.01
N LEU A 133 8.87 16.54 -16.20
CA LEU A 133 8.74 16.61 -14.73
C LEU A 133 9.25 17.93 -14.13
N GLY A 134 10.10 18.66 -14.85
CA GLY A 134 10.59 19.97 -14.44
C GLY A 134 9.51 21.06 -14.41
N SER A 135 8.41 20.92 -15.17
CA SER A 135 7.33 21.91 -15.24
C SER A 135 6.27 21.77 -14.14
N LEU A 136 6.26 20.65 -13.43
CA LEU A 136 5.32 20.43 -12.33
C LEU A 136 5.73 21.23 -11.08
N PRO A 137 4.80 21.62 -10.19
CA PRO A 137 5.15 22.16 -8.88
C PRO A 137 5.78 21.10 -7.98
N GLU A 138 6.26 21.50 -6.81
CA GLU A 138 6.91 20.59 -5.85
C GLU A 138 5.95 19.55 -5.27
N HIS A 139 4.68 19.94 -5.08
CA HIS A 139 3.60 19.08 -4.61
C HIS A 139 2.71 18.70 -5.79
N VAL A 140 2.45 17.40 -5.94
CA VAL A 140 1.69 16.83 -7.05
C VAL A 140 0.71 15.77 -6.55
N LEU A 141 -0.23 15.44 -7.41
CA LEU A 141 -1.13 14.32 -7.24
C LEU A 141 -0.73 13.21 -8.21
N LEU A 142 -0.75 11.98 -7.73
CA LEU A 142 -0.44 10.78 -8.49
C LEU A 142 -1.73 9.98 -8.68
N ASN A 143 -2.20 9.90 -9.91
CA ASN A 143 -3.33 9.09 -10.31
C ASN A 143 -2.82 7.75 -10.83
N LEU A 144 -3.14 6.68 -10.09
CA LEU A 144 -2.78 5.32 -10.46
C LEU A 144 -4.03 4.60 -10.97
N PRO A 145 -3.99 3.94 -12.15
CA PRO A 145 -5.17 3.31 -12.74
C PRO A 145 -5.88 2.28 -11.85
N ARG A 146 -5.17 1.69 -10.87
CA ARG A 146 -5.68 0.67 -9.95
C ARG A 146 -5.91 1.17 -8.53
N PHE A 147 -5.75 2.47 -8.28
CA PHE A 147 -5.93 3.08 -6.97
C PHE A 147 -7.18 3.95 -6.98
N LYS A 148 -8.02 3.84 -5.93
CA LYS A 148 -9.22 4.67 -5.81
C LYS A 148 -8.82 6.04 -5.25
N GLY A 149 -8.52 6.97 -6.15
CA GLY A 149 -8.25 8.38 -5.83
C GLY A 149 -6.78 8.79 -6.03
N PRO A 150 -6.49 10.10 -6.08
CA PRO A 150 -5.14 10.61 -6.20
C PRO A 150 -4.33 10.43 -4.91
N LEU A 151 -3.09 9.98 -5.03
CA LEU A 151 -2.11 10.01 -3.94
C LEU A 151 -1.36 11.34 -3.93
N ARG A 152 -1.17 11.94 -2.75
CA ARG A 152 -0.35 13.16 -2.63
C ARG A 152 1.13 12.78 -2.64
N GLY A 153 1.91 13.51 -3.43
CA GLY A 153 3.35 13.34 -3.52
C GLY A 153 4.09 14.67 -3.46
N GLN A 154 5.26 14.67 -2.86
CA GLN A 154 6.20 15.79 -2.91
C GLN A 154 7.49 15.34 -3.57
N PHE A 155 7.98 16.08 -4.57
CA PHE A 155 9.28 15.81 -5.16
C PHE A 155 10.39 15.99 -4.13
N ALA A 156 11.09 14.90 -3.80
CA ALA A 156 12.33 14.95 -3.04
C ALA A 156 13.50 15.39 -3.93
N TRP A 157 13.45 15.04 -5.21
CA TRP A 157 14.36 15.49 -6.26
C TRP A 157 13.71 15.25 -7.63
N ARG A 158 14.13 15.99 -8.66
CA ARG A 158 13.69 15.78 -10.04
C ARG A 158 14.66 16.33 -11.08
N THR A 159 14.58 15.77 -12.27
CA THR A 159 15.14 16.25 -13.53
C THR A 159 14.00 16.49 -14.52
N GLN A 160 14.30 16.79 -15.79
CA GLN A 160 13.27 16.86 -16.83
C GLN A 160 12.63 15.51 -17.15
N THR A 161 13.29 14.39 -16.84
CA THR A 161 12.86 13.05 -17.29
C THR A 161 12.67 12.03 -16.16
N SER A 162 13.07 12.37 -14.93
CA SER A 162 12.98 11.46 -13.78
C SER A 162 12.82 12.22 -12.46
N GLY A 163 12.14 11.63 -11.49
CA GLY A 163 11.96 12.24 -10.18
C GLY A 163 11.69 11.22 -9.08
N GLY A 164 12.14 11.53 -7.87
CA GLY A 164 11.81 10.79 -6.67
C GLY A 164 10.77 11.56 -5.87
N LEU A 165 9.68 10.89 -5.49
CA LEU A 165 8.62 11.47 -4.66
C LEU A 165 8.58 10.82 -3.30
N LYS A 166 8.33 11.64 -2.27
CA LYS A 166 7.79 11.18 -1.00
C LYS A 166 6.28 11.11 -1.12
N LEU A 167 5.71 9.99 -0.70
CA LEU A 167 4.26 9.79 -0.71
C LEU A 167 3.67 10.21 0.63
N ASP A 168 2.62 11.01 0.57
CA ASP A 168 1.76 11.30 1.71
C ASP A 168 0.53 10.39 1.60
N TRP A 169 0.47 9.43 2.51
CA TRP A 169 -0.57 8.40 2.57
C TRP A 169 -1.80 8.82 3.37
N SER A 170 -1.87 10.08 3.83
CA SER A 170 -3.10 10.60 4.42
C SER A 170 -4.23 10.57 3.38
N GLU A 171 -5.39 10.04 3.75
CA GLU A 171 -6.56 10.03 2.87
C GLU A 171 -6.83 11.46 2.40
N VAL A 172 -6.95 11.64 1.08
CA VAL A 172 -7.63 12.82 0.53
C VAL A 172 -9.11 12.61 0.81
N SER A 173 -9.55 13.01 2.00
CA SER A 173 -10.95 13.13 2.33
C SER A 173 -11.59 14.06 1.30
N SER A 174 -12.44 13.46 0.46
CA SER A 174 -13.37 14.19 -0.41
C SER A 174 -14.64 14.44 0.37
#